data_AF-A0A1H9D2Q8-F1
#
_entry.id   AF-A0A1H9D2Q8-F1
#
_cell.length_a   1.000
_cell.length_b   1.000
_cell.length_c   1.000
_cell.angle_alpha   90.00
_cell.angle_beta   90.00
_cell.angle_gamma   90.00
#
_symmetry.space_group_name_H-M   'P 1'
#
loop_
_entity.id
_entity.type
_entity.pdbx_description
1 polymer ?
#
loop_
_entity_poly.entity_id
_entity_poly.type
_entity_poly.pdbx_seq_one_letter_code
_entity_poly.pdbx_strand_id
1 'polypeptide(L)'
;MPKRLVGILVCILLANILNFALGRWLTEKTAEWAPTVAVADGSTLNTSRYFQERADTTLAGSPDAEALLDFYNWLDRGGSEAYLTWEASRRDLRAASTPFLERALTVAESSNAGRYLSLLLLIITILLLWGKGLREQYILTPLLYLGICAGTTALFGSLSSPIFTAVMVGWLVLYFGGLRLFLPIWHVEWSRLMRPSLTLCIFLLATMSLRGPELVDFWFWTSPLFRLALVLVFLLTIFFHLSILIKVLETAKMDSLARLFAFGMPLGVATLTLGIFLGYYGPVGGAAMQQLNYELVTLAPQTVAGFNPEAPFVLAFAGIILLVFSGIGYYVQRIAR
;
A
#
# COMPACT_ATOMS: atom_id res chain seq x y z
N MET A 1 20.72 27.10 -2.49
CA MET A 1 20.12 25.94 -1.77
C MET A 1 19.74 24.89 -2.79
N PRO A 2 20.26 23.65 -2.70
CA PRO A 2 20.16 22.72 -3.83
C PRO A 2 18.70 22.30 -3.97
N LYS A 3 18.12 22.35 -5.17
CA LYS A 3 16.68 22.11 -5.45
C LYS A 3 16.07 20.90 -4.74
N ARG A 4 16.87 19.88 -4.44
CA ARG A 4 16.50 18.69 -3.65
C ARG A 4 16.12 19.01 -2.22
N LEU A 5 16.82 19.93 -1.54
CA LEU A 5 16.53 20.31 -0.17
C LEU A 5 15.17 21.01 -0.08
N VAL A 6 14.87 21.92 -1.03
CA VAL A 6 13.56 22.57 -1.12
C VAL A 6 12.46 21.53 -1.34
N GLY A 7 12.67 20.57 -2.24
CA GLY A 7 11.74 19.47 -2.45
C GLY A 7 11.51 18.62 -1.20
N ILE A 8 12.57 18.28 -0.46
CA ILE A 8 12.47 17.54 0.80
C ILE A 8 11.68 18.35 1.85
N LEU A 9 11.95 19.64 1.98
CA LEU A 9 11.20 20.51 2.91
C LEU A 9 9.72 20.60 2.54
N VAL A 10 9.40 20.67 1.24
CA VAL A 10 8.01 20.59 0.75
C VAL A 10 7.39 19.24 1.06
N CYS A 11 8.10 18.13 0.88
CA CYS A 11 7.61 16.80 1.27
C CYS A 11 7.34 16.70 2.78
N ILE A 12 8.19 17.30 3.62
CA ILE A 12 7.98 17.34 5.08
C ILE A 12 6.73 18.15 5.42
N LEU A 13 6.58 19.34 4.81
CA LEU A 13 5.40 20.19 5.01
C LEU A 13 4.12 19.48 4.55
N LEU A 14 4.13 18.90 3.35
CA LEU A 14 3.00 18.14 2.80
C LEU A 14 2.70 16.91 3.64
N ALA A 15 3.70 16.18 4.12
CA ALA A 15 3.49 15.04 5.00
C ALA A 15 2.78 15.48 6.29
N ASN A 16 3.16 16.62 6.87
CA ASN A 16 2.51 17.15 8.05
C ASN A 16 1.05 17.58 7.77
N ILE A 17 0.81 18.31 6.67
CA ILE A 17 -0.53 18.72 6.26
C ILE A 17 -1.42 17.51 5.97
N LEU A 18 -0.91 16.53 5.21
CA LEU A 18 -1.64 15.31 4.90
C LEU A 18 -1.89 14.48 6.15
N ASN A 19 -0.91 14.35 7.04
CA ASN A 19 -1.10 13.63 8.30
C ASN A 19 -2.15 14.30 9.19
N PHE A 20 -2.14 15.64 9.27
CA PHE A 20 -3.17 16.40 9.98
C PHE A 20 -4.55 16.24 9.35
N ALA A 21 -4.65 16.44 8.03
CA ALA A 21 -5.92 16.32 7.31
C ALA A 21 -6.48 14.90 7.37
N LEU A 22 -5.61 13.89 7.22
CA LEU A 22 -5.97 12.49 7.38
C LEU A 22 -6.36 12.18 8.81
N GLY A 23 -5.63 12.69 9.81
CA GLY A 23 -5.99 12.55 11.23
C GLY A 23 -7.36 13.15 11.53
N ARG A 24 -7.63 14.37 11.07
CA ARG A 24 -8.92 15.04 11.24
C ARG A 24 -10.04 14.29 10.53
N TRP A 25 -9.85 13.91 9.26
CA TRP A 25 -10.81 13.12 8.49
C TRP A 25 -11.10 11.77 9.17
N LEU A 26 -10.05 11.10 9.66
CA LEU A 26 -10.18 9.87 10.41
C LEU A 26 -10.99 10.09 11.68
N THR A 27 -10.69 11.11 12.50
CA THR A 27 -11.48 11.42 13.71
C THR A 27 -12.94 11.72 13.38
N GLU A 28 -13.20 12.56 12.39
CA GLU A 28 -14.56 12.94 11.97
C GLU A 28 -15.35 11.74 11.42
N LYS A 29 -14.75 10.91 10.56
CA LYS A 29 -15.44 9.77 9.93
C LYS A 29 -15.50 8.51 10.78
N THR A 30 -14.50 8.25 11.61
CA THR A 30 -14.57 7.13 12.56
C THR A 30 -15.69 7.31 13.57
N ALA A 31 -15.94 8.54 14.05
CA ALA A 31 -17.08 8.83 14.92
C ALA A 31 -18.44 8.53 14.25
N GLU A 32 -18.54 8.63 12.93
CA GLU A 32 -19.75 8.34 12.14
C GLU A 32 -19.88 6.85 11.74
N TRP A 33 -18.79 6.07 11.76
CA TRP A 33 -18.80 4.64 11.45
C TRP A 33 -19.24 3.83 12.69
N ALA A 34 -20.49 3.36 12.69
CA ALA A 34 -21.04 2.56 13.78
C ALA A 34 -20.24 1.25 14.05
N PRO A 35 -20.16 0.77 15.31
CA PRO A 35 -20.86 1.26 16.50
C PRO A 35 -19.97 1.60 17.71
N THR A 36 -20.60 2.21 18.71
CA THR A 36 -20.15 2.48 20.09
C THR A 36 -19.94 1.21 20.94
N VAL A 37 -19.85 0.04 20.31
CA VAL A 37 -19.63 -1.27 20.92
C VAL A 37 -18.63 -1.99 20.02
N ALA A 38 -17.62 -2.63 20.60
CA ALA A 38 -16.65 -3.40 19.84
C ALA A 38 -17.35 -4.53 19.06
N VAL A 39 -17.47 -4.39 17.74
CA VAL A 39 -17.92 -5.47 16.86
C VAL A 39 -16.68 -6.18 16.36
N ALA A 40 -16.60 -7.50 16.57
CA ALA A 40 -15.52 -8.28 16.00
C ALA A 40 -15.77 -8.53 14.51
N ASP A 41 -15.16 -7.67 13.73
CA ASP A 41 -14.90 -7.91 12.32
C ASP A 41 -13.40 -8.27 12.11
N GLY A 42 -12.56 -8.23 13.14
CA GLY A 42 -11.13 -8.51 12.96
C GLY A 42 -10.36 -7.43 12.20
N SER A 43 -10.95 -6.24 12.03
CA SER A 43 -10.21 -5.06 11.55
C SER A 43 -9.34 -4.46 12.66
N THR A 44 -8.15 -3.98 12.30
CA THR A 44 -7.25 -3.31 13.26
C THR A 44 -7.83 -1.99 13.77
N LEU A 45 -8.78 -1.40 13.04
CA LEU A 45 -9.54 -0.21 13.45
C LEU A 45 -10.35 -0.46 14.73
N ASN A 46 -11.06 -1.58 14.80
CA ASN A 46 -11.84 -1.92 16.01
C ASN A 46 -10.93 -2.27 17.18
N THR A 47 -9.83 -2.98 16.91
CA THR A 47 -8.77 -3.22 17.90
C THR A 47 -8.19 -1.92 18.44
N SER A 48 -7.92 -0.94 17.57
CA SER A 48 -7.46 0.40 17.96
C SER A 48 -8.45 1.10 18.89
N ARG A 49 -9.76 1.11 18.59
CA ARG A 49 -10.78 1.73 19.44
C ARG A 49 -10.88 1.05 20.80
N TYR A 50 -10.90 -0.28 20.81
CA TYR A 50 -10.96 -1.07 22.03
C TYR A 50 -9.84 -0.71 23.03
N PHE A 51 -8.61 -0.55 22.55
CA PHE A 51 -7.49 -0.14 23.42
C PHE A 51 -7.54 1.32 23.85
N GLN A 52 -8.10 2.22 23.04
CA GLN A 52 -8.26 3.63 23.37
C GLN A 52 -9.35 3.86 24.43
N GLU A 53 -10.41 3.04 24.43
CA GLU A 53 -11.61 3.27 25.23
C GLU A 53 -11.70 2.41 26.50
N ARG A 54 -10.69 1.57 26.78
CA ARG A 54 -10.67 0.54 27.85
C ARG A 54 -10.73 1.08 29.30
N ALA A 55 -10.96 2.38 29.49
CA ALA A 55 -11.27 2.93 30.80
C ALA A 55 -12.75 2.76 31.19
N ASP A 56 -13.69 2.82 30.22
CA ASP A 56 -15.15 2.83 30.47
C ASP A 56 -15.97 2.09 29.39
N THR A 57 -15.35 1.25 28.56
CA THR A 57 -16.04 0.56 27.46
C THR A 57 -16.98 -0.54 28.00
N THR A 58 -18.20 -0.55 27.48
CA THR A 58 -19.11 -1.69 27.67
C THR A 58 -18.55 -2.90 26.92
N LEU A 59 -18.51 -4.05 27.60
CA LEU A 59 -18.07 -5.34 27.07
C LEU A 59 -18.72 -5.60 25.70
N ALA A 60 -17.95 -6.18 24.77
CA ALA A 60 -18.49 -6.49 23.45
C ALA A 60 -19.70 -7.40 23.64
N GLY A 61 -20.80 -7.13 22.93
CA GLY A 61 -22.06 -7.87 23.09
C GLY A 61 -22.00 -9.38 22.79
N SER A 62 -20.84 -9.92 22.38
CA SER A 62 -20.60 -11.36 22.25
C SER A 62 -19.22 -11.79 22.80
N PRO A 63 -19.12 -12.97 23.44
CA PRO A 63 -17.85 -13.55 23.94
C PRO A 63 -16.78 -13.73 22.85
N ASP A 64 -17.19 -14.06 21.63
CA ASP A 64 -16.27 -14.25 20.49
C ASP A 64 -15.55 -12.94 20.11
N ALA A 65 -16.21 -11.80 20.35
CA ALA A 65 -15.65 -10.50 19.99
C ALA A 65 -14.57 -10.04 20.97
N GLU A 66 -14.76 -10.31 22.25
CA GLU A 66 -13.74 -10.05 23.28
C GLU A 66 -12.54 -10.96 23.11
N ALA A 67 -12.79 -12.23 22.78
CA ALA A 67 -11.74 -13.21 22.54
C ALA A 67 -10.85 -12.83 21.35
N LEU A 68 -11.39 -12.26 20.25
CA LEU A 68 -10.58 -11.80 19.11
C LEU A 68 -9.76 -10.53 19.42
N LEU A 69 -10.30 -9.61 20.21
CA LEU A 69 -9.59 -8.40 20.64
C LEU A 69 -8.45 -8.75 21.63
N ASP A 70 -8.69 -9.67 22.55
CA ASP A 70 -7.66 -10.20 23.44
C ASP A 70 -6.66 -11.08 22.67
N PHE A 71 -7.07 -11.77 21.62
CA PHE A 71 -6.17 -12.49 20.71
C PHE A 71 -5.10 -11.58 20.09
N TYR A 72 -5.46 -10.36 19.66
CA TYR A 72 -4.48 -9.36 19.19
C TYR A 72 -3.60 -8.80 20.33
N ASN A 73 -4.12 -8.70 21.55
CA ASN A 73 -3.33 -8.31 22.73
C ASN A 73 -2.19 -9.30 23.02
N TRP A 74 -2.41 -10.61 22.80
CA TRP A 74 -1.36 -11.62 22.99
C TRP A 74 -0.24 -11.52 21.96
N LEU A 75 -0.57 -11.22 20.70
CA LEU A 75 0.41 -10.87 19.66
C LEU A 75 1.28 -9.68 20.10
N ASP A 76 0.70 -8.74 20.84
CA ASP A 76 1.40 -7.56 21.32
C ASP A 76 2.30 -7.77 22.55
N ARG A 77 2.02 -8.78 23.37
CA ARG A 77 2.84 -9.10 24.55
C ARG A 77 4.12 -9.86 24.20
N GLY A 78 4.06 -10.74 23.20
CA GLY A 78 5.18 -11.61 22.81
C GLY A 78 5.61 -12.58 23.92
N GLY A 79 6.60 -13.44 23.62
CA GLY A 79 7.08 -14.47 24.55
C GLY A 79 6.41 -15.84 24.36
N SER A 80 7.03 -16.88 24.91
CA SER A 80 6.60 -18.28 24.72
C SER A 80 5.23 -18.58 25.32
N GLU A 81 4.93 -18.02 26.49
CA GLU A 81 3.66 -18.21 27.19
C GLU A 81 2.49 -17.53 26.48
N ALA A 82 2.70 -16.28 26.02
CA ALA A 82 1.72 -15.57 25.19
C ALA A 82 1.48 -16.30 23.86
N TYR A 83 2.52 -16.87 23.26
CA TYR A 83 2.40 -17.68 22.04
C TYR A 83 1.57 -18.95 22.26
N LEU A 84 1.80 -19.69 23.35
CA LEU A 84 1.02 -20.91 23.66
C LEU A 84 -0.44 -20.58 23.95
N THR A 85 -0.69 -19.44 24.61
CA THR A 85 -2.05 -18.95 24.93
C THR A 85 -2.78 -18.47 23.68
N TRP A 86 -2.07 -17.76 22.80
CA TRP A 86 -2.54 -17.41 21.46
C TRP A 86 -2.86 -18.66 20.62
N GLU A 87 -2.01 -19.68 20.67
CA GLU A 87 -2.19 -20.93 19.93
C GLU A 87 -3.38 -21.77 20.44
N ALA A 88 -3.67 -21.73 21.74
CA ALA A 88 -4.82 -22.40 22.34
C ALA A 88 -6.15 -21.70 21.98
N SER A 89 -6.20 -20.37 22.15
CA SER A 89 -7.40 -19.55 21.84
C SER A 89 -7.79 -19.60 20.35
N ARG A 90 -6.86 -19.95 19.46
CA ARG A 90 -7.08 -20.21 18.03
C ARG A 90 -8.15 -21.29 17.75
N ARG A 91 -8.15 -22.40 18.51
CA ARG A 91 -9.11 -23.50 18.26
C ARG A 91 -10.52 -23.12 18.67
N ASP A 92 -10.63 -22.36 19.74
CA ASP A 92 -11.90 -21.95 20.32
C ASP A 92 -12.57 -20.88 19.44
N LEU A 93 -11.80 -19.91 18.92
CA LEU A 93 -12.29 -18.86 18.03
C LEU A 93 -12.75 -19.36 16.65
N ARG A 94 -12.10 -20.40 16.09
CA ARG A 94 -12.48 -20.98 14.79
C ARG A 94 -13.81 -21.74 14.80
N ALA A 95 -14.24 -22.22 15.96
CA ALA A 95 -15.45 -23.03 16.06
C ALA A 95 -16.75 -22.20 16.04
N ALA A 96 -16.66 -20.86 16.21
CA ALA A 96 -17.80 -19.95 16.36
C ALA A 96 -17.83 -18.78 15.35
N SER A 97 -16.87 -18.70 14.43
CA SER A 97 -16.60 -17.49 13.64
C SER A 97 -17.45 -17.31 12.37
N THR A 98 -17.68 -16.04 11.99
CA THR A 98 -18.20 -15.66 10.66
C THR A 98 -17.08 -15.75 9.58
N PRO A 99 -17.40 -15.81 8.27
CA PRO A 99 -16.39 -15.86 7.19
C PRO A 99 -15.36 -14.71 7.20
N PHE A 100 -15.72 -13.56 7.80
CA PHE A 100 -14.83 -12.41 7.95
C PHE A 100 -13.88 -12.59 9.15
N LEU A 101 -14.37 -13.13 10.27
CA LEU A 101 -13.52 -13.53 11.41
C LEU A 101 -12.55 -14.65 11.02
N GLU A 102 -13.01 -15.67 10.29
CA GLU A 102 -12.13 -16.73 9.79
C GLU A 102 -11.00 -16.18 8.92
N ARG A 103 -11.31 -15.15 8.12
CA ARG A 103 -10.33 -14.46 7.30
C ARG A 103 -9.32 -13.69 8.14
N ALA A 104 -9.77 -12.94 9.15
CA ALA A 104 -8.90 -12.25 10.10
C ALA A 104 -7.96 -13.23 10.83
N LEU A 105 -8.47 -14.37 11.28
CA LEU A 105 -7.67 -15.43 11.88
C LEU A 105 -6.64 -16.02 10.89
N THR A 106 -7.02 -16.18 9.63
CA THR A 106 -6.10 -16.65 8.57
C THR A 106 -4.96 -15.66 8.34
N VAL A 107 -5.26 -14.35 8.31
CA VAL A 107 -4.24 -13.29 8.18
C VAL A 107 -3.31 -13.32 9.40
N ALA A 108 -3.86 -13.42 10.61
CA ALA A 108 -3.08 -13.50 11.84
C ALA A 108 -2.18 -14.76 11.90
N GLU A 109 -2.66 -15.91 11.43
CA GLU A 109 -1.87 -17.14 11.33
C GLU A 109 -0.69 -16.99 10.36
N SER A 110 -0.94 -16.34 9.23
CA SER A 110 0.10 -16.02 8.25
C SER A 110 1.02 -14.89 8.69
N SER A 111 0.70 -14.15 9.76
CA SER A 111 1.46 -12.99 10.24
C SER A 111 2.88 -13.37 10.67
N ASN A 112 3.08 -14.53 11.31
CA ASN A 112 4.40 -15.04 11.66
C ASN A 112 5.24 -15.39 10.42
N ALA A 113 4.64 -16.07 9.43
CA ALA A 113 5.30 -16.35 8.16
C ALA A 113 5.64 -15.04 7.44
N GLY A 114 4.70 -14.10 7.40
CA GLY A 114 4.88 -12.75 6.86
C GLY A 114 6.01 -12.00 7.54
N ARG A 115 6.13 -12.09 8.87
CA ARG A 115 7.22 -11.49 9.66
C ARG A 115 8.58 -12.04 9.25
N TYR A 116 8.76 -13.37 9.28
CA TYR A 116 10.06 -13.99 8.98
C TYR A 116 10.43 -13.86 7.51
N LEU A 117 9.47 -13.96 6.60
CA LEU A 117 9.71 -13.74 5.17
C LEU A 117 9.99 -12.27 4.85
N SER A 118 9.37 -11.32 5.58
CA SER A 118 9.72 -9.89 5.48
C SER A 118 11.14 -9.64 5.96
N LEU A 119 11.55 -10.26 7.07
CA LEU A 119 12.93 -10.20 7.56
C LEU A 119 13.91 -10.79 6.53
N LEU A 120 13.58 -11.96 5.95
CA LEU A 120 14.41 -12.59 4.92
C LEU A 120 14.54 -11.71 3.68
N LEU A 121 13.44 -11.18 3.16
CA LEU A 121 13.46 -10.31 1.99
C LEU A 121 14.18 -8.99 2.28
N LEU A 122 14.06 -8.45 3.50
CA LEU A 122 14.84 -7.30 3.97
C LEU A 122 16.34 -7.58 3.95
N ILE A 123 16.77 -8.70 4.54
CA ILE A 123 18.17 -9.12 4.57
C ILE A 123 18.70 -9.30 3.15
N ILE A 124 17.97 -10.00 2.28
CA ILE A 124 18.34 -10.18 0.87
C ILE A 124 18.46 -8.83 0.18
N THR A 125 17.51 -7.92 0.37
CA THR A 125 17.54 -6.58 -0.22
C THR A 125 18.76 -5.79 0.24
N ILE A 126 19.09 -5.82 1.54
CA ILE A 126 20.26 -5.15 2.11
C ILE A 126 21.56 -5.76 1.56
N LEU A 127 21.67 -7.09 1.48
CA LEU A 127 22.83 -7.79 0.92
C LEU A 127 23.01 -7.46 -0.57
N LEU A 128 21.92 -7.41 -1.33
CA LEU A 128 21.94 -7.02 -2.73
C LEU A 128 22.36 -5.55 -2.93
N LEU A 129 21.98 -4.65 -2.03
CA LEU A 129 22.44 -3.26 -2.02
C LEU A 129 23.94 -3.16 -1.67
N TRP A 130 24.35 -3.82 -0.58
CA TRP A 130 25.72 -3.77 -0.07
C TRP A 130 26.73 -4.46 -0.98
N GLY A 131 26.39 -5.67 -1.45
CA GLY A 131 27.17 -6.45 -2.40
C GLY A 131 27.15 -5.91 -3.83
N LYS A 132 26.50 -4.76 -4.07
CA LYS A 132 26.35 -4.15 -5.40
C LYS A 132 25.67 -5.09 -6.41
N GLY A 133 24.78 -5.98 -5.97
CA GLY A 133 23.95 -6.83 -6.83
C GLY A 133 22.86 -6.06 -7.56
N LEU A 134 22.53 -4.84 -7.10
CA LEU A 134 21.55 -3.93 -7.70
C LEU A 134 22.21 -2.79 -8.48
N ARG A 135 23.33 -3.04 -9.17
CA ARG A 135 23.95 -2.05 -10.06
C ARG A 135 23.06 -1.82 -11.26
N GLU A 136 22.81 -0.55 -11.55
CA GLU A 136 21.96 -0.08 -12.66
C GLU A 136 22.39 -0.58 -14.05
N GLN A 137 23.64 -1.05 -14.19
CA GLN A 137 24.18 -1.60 -15.44
C GLN A 137 23.72 -3.04 -15.70
N TYR A 138 23.33 -3.79 -14.67
CA TYR A 138 22.96 -5.18 -14.83
C TYR A 138 21.55 -5.31 -15.40
N ILE A 139 21.40 -6.15 -16.43
CA ILE A 139 20.12 -6.40 -17.11
C ILE A 139 19.07 -6.94 -16.11
N LEU A 140 19.50 -7.70 -15.11
CA LEU A 140 18.64 -8.30 -14.10
C LEU A 140 18.11 -7.29 -13.05
N THR A 141 18.73 -6.12 -12.90
CA THR A 141 18.40 -5.19 -11.80
C THR A 141 16.93 -4.72 -11.79
N PRO A 142 16.31 -4.32 -12.91
CA PRO A 142 14.88 -4.02 -12.95
C PRO A 142 14.00 -5.19 -12.53
N LEU A 143 14.36 -6.41 -12.92
CA LEU A 143 13.63 -7.62 -12.53
C LEU A 143 13.75 -7.88 -11.03
N LEU A 144 14.93 -7.66 -10.43
CA LEU A 144 15.11 -7.74 -8.98
C LEU A 144 14.33 -6.64 -8.25
N TYR A 145 14.27 -5.43 -8.78
CA TYR A 145 13.45 -4.36 -8.22
C TYR A 145 11.96 -4.70 -8.26
N LEU A 146 11.45 -5.19 -9.39
CA LEU A 146 10.08 -5.68 -9.50
C LEU A 146 9.83 -6.84 -8.54
N GLY A 147 10.76 -7.79 -8.43
CA GLY A 147 10.67 -8.92 -7.51
C GLY A 147 10.62 -8.50 -6.04
N ILE A 148 11.45 -7.54 -5.63
CA ILE A 148 11.42 -6.97 -4.27
C ILE A 148 10.10 -6.24 -4.02
N CYS A 149 9.64 -5.41 -4.97
CA CYS A 149 8.36 -4.71 -4.83
C CYS A 149 7.19 -5.70 -4.75
N ALA A 150 7.12 -6.67 -5.66
CA ALA A 150 6.09 -7.71 -5.70
C ALA A 150 6.11 -8.58 -4.43
N GLY A 151 7.30 -8.99 -3.98
CA GLY A 151 7.46 -9.72 -2.73
C GLY A 151 7.00 -8.90 -1.53
N THR A 152 7.35 -7.61 -1.47
CA THR A 152 6.89 -6.71 -0.39
C THR A 152 5.37 -6.57 -0.39
N THR A 153 4.75 -6.38 -1.57
CA THR A 153 3.29 -6.32 -1.71
C THR A 153 2.63 -7.63 -1.28
N ALA A 154 3.14 -8.77 -1.74
CA ALA A 154 2.58 -10.07 -1.39
C ALA A 154 2.66 -10.32 0.13
N LEU A 155 3.79 -9.96 0.75
CA LEU A 155 4.00 -10.07 2.18
C LEU A 155 3.13 -9.08 2.99
N PHE A 156 2.87 -7.89 2.45
CA PHE A 156 1.93 -6.94 3.05
C PHE A 156 0.50 -7.51 3.11
N GLY A 157 0.08 -8.25 2.08
CA GLY A 157 -1.17 -9.03 2.09
C GLY A 157 -1.06 -10.41 2.79
N SER A 158 -0.01 -10.62 3.59
CA SER A 158 0.30 -11.87 4.28
C SER A 158 0.29 -13.13 3.39
N LEU A 159 0.64 -12.99 2.11
CA LEU A 159 0.54 -14.02 1.05
C LEU A 159 -0.87 -14.57 0.82
N SER A 160 -1.87 -13.97 1.44
CA SER A 160 -3.25 -14.45 1.45
C SER A 160 -4.18 -13.54 0.65
N SER A 161 -3.71 -12.38 0.19
CA SER A 161 -4.47 -11.34 -0.53
C SER A 161 -4.08 -11.30 -2.03
N PRO A 162 -4.54 -12.27 -2.84
CA PRO A 162 -4.10 -12.41 -4.23
C PRO A 162 -4.56 -11.27 -5.12
N ILE A 163 -5.76 -10.70 -4.93
CA ILE A 163 -6.25 -9.61 -5.76
C ILE A 163 -5.50 -8.33 -5.44
N PHE A 164 -5.30 -8.02 -4.15
CA PHE A 164 -4.45 -6.90 -3.76
C PHE A 164 -3.05 -7.02 -4.39
N THR A 165 -2.46 -8.21 -4.30
CA THR A 165 -1.14 -8.48 -4.88
C THR A 165 -1.14 -8.30 -6.39
N ALA A 166 -2.11 -8.89 -7.09
CA ALA A 166 -2.23 -8.79 -8.55
C ALA A 166 -2.44 -7.34 -9.02
N VAL A 167 -3.25 -6.57 -8.30
CA VAL A 167 -3.53 -5.15 -8.58
C VAL A 167 -2.25 -4.32 -8.46
N MET A 168 -1.54 -4.43 -7.35
CA MET A 168 -0.34 -3.65 -7.09
C MET A 168 0.82 -4.05 -8.01
N VAL A 169 1.04 -5.35 -8.21
CA VAL A 169 2.08 -5.86 -9.11
C VAL A 169 1.74 -5.51 -10.56
N GLY A 170 0.49 -5.70 -10.98
CA GLY A 170 0.02 -5.32 -12.30
C GLY A 170 0.21 -3.84 -12.57
N TRP A 171 -0.14 -2.97 -11.62
CA TRP A 171 0.10 -1.54 -11.73
C TRP A 171 1.58 -1.20 -11.87
N LEU A 172 2.45 -1.79 -11.04
CA LEU A 172 3.91 -1.58 -11.11
C LEU A 172 4.49 -2.02 -12.46
N VAL A 173 4.07 -3.18 -12.96
CA VAL A 173 4.50 -3.72 -14.26
C VAL A 173 4.04 -2.82 -15.40
N LEU A 174 2.77 -2.40 -15.40
CA LEU A 174 2.23 -1.51 -16.42
C LEU A 174 2.90 -0.14 -16.39
N TYR A 175 3.13 0.42 -15.21
CA TYR A 175 3.76 1.72 -15.07
C TYR A 175 5.24 1.69 -15.49
N PHE A 176 6.05 0.82 -14.88
CA PHE A 176 7.48 0.76 -15.20
C PHE A 176 7.77 0.15 -16.57
N GLY A 177 6.96 -0.81 -17.02
CA GLY A 177 6.98 -1.31 -18.39
C GLY A 177 6.58 -0.21 -19.38
N GLY A 178 5.53 0.54 -19.09
CA GLY A 178 5.09 1.70 -19.87
C GLY A 178 6.18 2.76 -19.98
N LEU A 179 6.86 3.10 -18.88
CA LEU A 179 8.01 4.02 -18.92
C LEU A 179 9.09 3.52 -19.88
N ARG A 180 9.39 2.22 -19.89
CA ARG A 180 10.41 1.63 -20.78
C ARG A 180 9.98 1.57 -22.24
N LEU A 181 8.69 1.34 -22.50
CA LEU A 181 8.12 1.16 -23.83
C LEU A 181 7.82 2.50 -24.53
N PHE A 182 7.27 3.47 -23.79
CA PHE A 182 6.81 4.73 -24.37
C PHE A 182 7.85 5.84 -24.34
N LEU A 183 8.89 5.73 -23.53
CA LEU A 183 9.90 6.78 -23.37
C LEU A 183 11.26 6.33 -23.92
N PRO A 184 12.04 7.25 -24.51
CA PRO A 184 13.37 6.94 -25.05
C PRO A 184 14.41 6.86 -23.92
N ILE A 185 14.21 5.90 -23.00
CA ILE A 185 15.06 5.71 -21.82
C ILE A 185 15.95 4.48 -21.97
N TRP A 186 17.21 4.63 -21.59
CA TRP A 186 18.17 3.52 -21.59
C TRP A 186 17.96 2.60 -20.39
N HIS A 187 18.48 1.37 -20.48
CA HIS A 187 18.38 0.37 -19.40
C HIS A 187 18.84 0.90 -18.03
N VAL A 188 19.95 1.64 -18.02
CA VAL A 188 20.53 2.22 -16.80
C VAL A 188 19.59 3.27 -16.19
N GLU A 189 18.95 4.07 -17.03
CA GLU A 189 17.99 5.10 -16.61
C GLU A 189 16.70 4.47 -16.10
N TRP A 190 16.21 3.42 -16.78
CA TRP A 190 15.07 2.63 -16.33
C TRP A 190 15.33 2.01 -14.95
N SER A 191 16.50 1.42 -14.73
CA SER A 191 16.92 0.91 -13.43
C SER A 191 16.95 2.04 -12.38
N ARG A 192 17.51 3.20 -12.69
CA ARG A 192 17.51 4.36 -11.78
C ARG A 192 16.11 4.83 -11.40
N LEU A 193 15.16 4.80 -12.33
CA LEU A 193 13.79 5.23 -12.09
C LEU A 193 13.07 4.33 -11.08
N MET A 194 13.40 3.05 -11.05
CA MET A 194 12.78 2.07 -10.13
C MET A 194 13.41 2.10 -8.73
N ARG A 195 14.67 2.51 -8.61
CA ARG A 195 15.42 2.49 -7.35
C ARG A 195 14.73 3.17 -6.16
N PRO A 196 14.06 4.33 -6.29
CA PRO A 196 13.36 4.96 -5.17
C PRO A 196 12.33 4.06 -4.50
N SER A 197 11.70 3.14 -5.23
CA SER A 197 10.71 2.20 -4.68
C SER A 197 11.30 1.30 -3.58
N LEU A 198 12.61 1.06 -3.60
CA LEU A 198 13.29 0.29 -2.55
C LEU A 198 13.22 0.98 -1.19
N THR A 199 13.17 2.32 -1.13
CA THR A 199 13.08 3.04 0.14
C THR A 199 11.76 2.72 0.84
N LEU A 200 10.66 2.74 0.11
CA LEU A 200 9.35 2.32 0.62
C LEU A 200 9.36 0.83 0.99
N CYS A 201 9.93 -0.03 0.12
CA CYS A 201 10.00 -1.47 0.40
C CYS A 201 10.79 -1.77 1.68
N ILE A 202 11.97 -1.17 1.85
CA ILE A 202 12.81 -1.35 3.05
C ILE A 202 12.08 -0.85 4.31
N PHE A 203 11.41 0.31 4.22
CA PHE A 203 10.63 0.83 5.35
C PHE A 203 9.52 -0.14 5.76
N LEU A 204 8.71 -0.60 4.80
CA LEU A 204 7.64 -1.55 5.06
C LEU A 204 8.20 -2.89 5.57
N LEU A 205 9.19 -3.48 4.89
CA LEU A 205 9.80 -4.74 5.30
C LEU A 205 10.41 -4.66 6.70
N ALA A 206 11.02 -3.53 7.06
CA ALA A 206 11.54 -3.31 8.41
C ALA A 206 10.41 -3.32 9.44
N THR A 207 9.32 -2.59 9.22
CA THR A 207 8.15 -2.63 10.12
C THR A 207 7.55 -4.03 10.20
N MET A 208 7.30 -4.67 9.06
CA MET A 208 6.70 -6.00 8.99
C MET A 208 7.59 -7.07 9.63
N SER A 209 8.93 -6.91 9.61
CA SER A 209 9.85 -7.86 10.24
C SER A 209 9.78 -7.85 11.78
N LEU A 210 9.24 -6.80 12.38
CA LEU A 210 9.13 -6.70 13.85
C LEU A 210 8.02 -7.61 14.38
N ARG A 211 6.81 -7.53 13.84
CA ARG A 211 5.63 -8.30 14.30
C ARG A 211 4.69 -8.82 13.20
N GLY A 212 5.06 -8.67 11.95
CA GLY A 212 4.23 -9.07 10.81
C GLY A 212 3.57 -7.89 10.09
N PRO A 213 2.90 -8.15 8.96
CA PRO A 213 2.25 -7.14 8.12
C PRO A 213 1.16 -6.33 8.83
N GLU A 214 0.43 -6.97 9.75
CA GLU A 214 -0.64 -6.33 10.54
C GLU A 214 -0.13 -5.15 11.38
N LEU A 215 1.15 -5.13 11.74
CA LEU A 215 1.75 -4.04 12.51
C LEU A 215 1.72 -2.71 11.73
N VAL A 216 1.86 -2.77 10.40
CA VAL A 216 1.83 -1.56 9.56
C VAL A 216 0.43 -0.93 9.61
N ASP A 217 -0.60 -1.76 9.50
CA ASP A 217 -1.99 -1.31 9.58
C ASP A 217 -2.31 -0.82 11.00
N PHE A 218 -2.01 -1.62 12.03
CA PHE A 218 -2.24 -1.24 13.42
C PHE A 218 -1.59 0.10 13.80
N TRP A 219 -0.30 0.30 13.49
CA TRP A 219 0.39 1.57 13.79
C TRP A 219 -0.09 2.72 12.92
N PHE A 220 -0.58 2.47 11.70
CA PHE A 220 -1.22 3.51 10.91
C PHE A 220 -2.44 4.08 11.64
N TRP A 221 -3.26 3.24 12.27
CA TRP A 221 -4.44 3.67 13.04
C TRP A 221 -4.09 4.27 14.40
N THR A 222 -3.13 3.69 15.12
CA THR A 222 -2.84 4.03 16.52
C THR A 222 -1.72 5.05 16.73
N SER A 223 -0.80 5.23 15.76
CA SER A 223 0.40 6.06 15.94
C SER A 223 0.47 7.20 14.91
N PRO A 224 0.17 8.45 15.31
CA PRO A 224 0.31 9.62 14.45
C PRO A 224 1.74 9.84 13.93
N LEU A 225 2.75 9.44 14.72
CA LEU A 225 4.16 9.52 14.32
C LEU A 225 4.50 8.50 13.23
N PHE A 226 4.00 7.27 13.36
CA PHE A 226 4.18 6.24 12.33
C PHE A 226 3.47 6.65 11.03
N ARG A 227 2.23 7.13 11.12
CA ARG A 227 1.47 7.63 9.98
C ARG A 227 2.21 8.76 9.26
N LEU A 228 2.72 9.75 10.00
CA LEU A 228 3.54 10.83 9.44
C LEU A 228 4.80 10.29 8.73
N ALA A 229 5.51 9.35 9.35
CA ALA A 229 6.70 8.74 8.77
C ALA A 229 6.39 7.96 7.47
N LEU A 230 5.33 7.16 7.47
CA LEU A 230 4.89 6.41 6.29
C LEU A 230 4.51 7.35 5.13
N VAL A 231 3.71 8.38 5.41
CA VAL A 231 3.34 9.40 4.40
C VAL A 231 4.58 10.11 3.87
N LEU A 232 5.53 10.47 4.74
CA LEU A 232 6.78 11.10 4.33
C LEU A 232 7.62 10.20 3.42
N VAL A 233 7.79 8.92 3.78
CA VAL A 233 8.53 7.94 2.97
C VAL A 233 7.88 7.76 1.59
N PHE A 234 6.56 7.72 1.54
CA PHE A 234 5.81 7.63 0.30
C PHE A 234 6.02 8.86 -0.60
N LEU A 235 5.87 10.08 -0.04
CA LEU A 235 6.11 11.32 -0.77
C LEU A 235 7.55 11.43 -1.27
N LEU A 236 8.54 11.06 -0.45
CA LEU A 236 9.95 11.08 -0.85
C LEU A 236 10.21 10.07 -1.98
N THR A 237 9.62 8.88 -1.92
CA THR A 237 9.73 7.87 -2.97
C THR A 237 9.25 8.42 -4.31
N ILE A 238 8.05 9.04 -4.33
CA ILE A 238 7.49 9.67 -5.53
C ILE A 238 8.37 10.85 -5.98
N PHE A 239 8.76 11.72 -5.06
CA PHE A 239 9.58 12.89 -5.38
C PHE A 239 10.91 12.50 -6.04
N PHE A 240 11.63 11.49 -5.50
CA PHE A 240 12.88 11.02 -6.08
C PHE A 240 12.65 10.32 -7.42
N HIS A 241 11.59 9.52 -7.56
CA HIS A 241 11.22 8.90 -8.82
C HIS A 241 10.99 9.96 -9.91
N LEU A 242 10.10 10.94 -9.66
CA LEU A 242 9.80 12.03 -10.59
C LEU A 242 11.03 12.89 -10.87
N SER A 243 11.86 13.18 -9.86
CA SER A 243 13.10 13.93 -10.04
C SER A 243 14.09 13.24 -10.96
N ILE A 244 14.18 11.90 -10.91
CA ILE A 244 15.02 11.12 -11.85
C ILE A 244 14.38 11.15 -13.24
N LEU A 245 13.06 10.96 -13.34
CA LEU A 245 12.33 10.97 -14.61
C LEU A 245 12.50 12.30 -15.36
N ILE A 246 12.33 13.42 -14.66
CA ILE A 246 12.57 14.75 -15.26
C ILE A 246 13.98 14.85 -15.84
N LYS A 247 15.01 14.42 -15.10
CA LYS A 247 16.40 14.49 -15.56
C LYS A 247 16.67 13.60 -16.77
N VAL A 248 16.08 12.42 -16.79
CA VAL A 248 16.21 11.48 -17.92
C VAL A 248 15.58 12.09 -19.17
N LEU A 249 14.38 12.65 -19.06
CA LEU A 249 13.69 13.27 -20.18
C LEU A 249 14.37 14.57 -20.67
N GLU A 250 14.96 15.34 -19.76
CA GLU A 250 15.82 16.48 -20.11
C GLU A 250 17.05 16.04 -20.90
N THR A 251 17.67 14.93 -20.50
CA THR A 251 18.84 14.35 -21.19
C THR A 251 18.46 13.85 -22.59
N ALA A 252 17.24 13.33 -22.74
CA ALA A 252 16.65 12.96 -24.03
C ALA A 252 16.24 14.18 -24.89
N LYS A 253 16.55 15.41 -24.46
CA LYS A 253 16.23 16.67 -25.16
C LYS A 253 14.72 16.85 -25.43
N MET A 254 13.87 16.32 -24.56
CA MET A 254 12.43 16.53 -24.66
C MET A 254 12.06 17.93 -24.19
N ASP A 255 11.27 18.66 -24.99
CA ASP A 255 10.73 19.96 -24.60
C ASP A 255 9.76 19.83 -23.42
N SER A 256 9.36 20.95 -22.80
CA SER A 256 8.53 20.94 -21.58
C SER A 256 7.16 20.30 -21.79
N LEU A 257 6.55 20.46 -22.96
CA LEU A 257 5.27 19.87 -23.31
C LEU A 257 5.39 18.35 -23.52
N ALA A 258 6.39 17.90 -24.29
CA ALA A 258 6.67 16.47 -24.46
C ALA A 258 6.97 15.78 -23.13
N ARG A 259 7.66 16.48 -22.22
CA ARG A 259 7.91 15.99 -20.86
C ARG A 259 6.61 15.78 -20.09
N LEU A 260 5.66 16.71 -20.15
CA LEU A 260 4.34 16.53 -19.51
C LEU A 260 3.63 15.27 -20.01
N PHE A 261 3.65 15.03 -21.33
CA PHE A 261 3.02 13.85 -21.94
C PHE A 261 3.77 12.54 -21.64
N ALA A 262 5.08 12.61 -21.47
CA ALA A 262 5.90 11.47 -21.05
C ALA A 262 5.52 10.96 -19.65
N PHE A 263 5.01 11.81 -18.76
CA PHE A 263 4.42 11.36 -17.49
C PHE A 263 3.03 10.76 -17.69
N GLY A 264 2.21 11.39 -18.51
CA GLY A 264 0.79 11.07 -18.63
C GLY A 264 0.49 9.73 -19.32
N MET A 265 1.27 9.32 -20.34
CA MET A 265 1.01 8.06 -21.04
C MET A 265 1.19 6.81 -20.15
N PRO A 266 2.36 6.56 -19.54
CA PRO A 266 2.56 5.38 -18.69
C PRO A 266 1.62 5.35 -17.48
N LEU A 267 1.40 6.51 -16.85
CA LEU A 267 0.49 6.62 -15.72
C LEU A 267 -0.97 6.42 -16.14
N GLY A 268 -1.38 6.98 -17.28
CA GLY A 268 -2.71 6.84 -17.86
C GLY A 268 -3.05 5.40 -18.23
N VAL A 269 -2.12 4.68 -18.88
CA VAL A 269 -2.31 3.25 -19.20
C VAL A 269 -2.45 2.41 -17.92
N ALA A 270 -1.57 2.61 -16.94
CA ALA A 270 -1.60 1.85 -15.69
C ALA A 270 -2.90 2.09 -14.91
N THR A 271 -3.33 3.36 -14.79
CA THR A 271 -4.57 3.74 -14.09
C THR A 271 -5.83 3.30 -14.81
N LEU A 272 -5.89 3.45 -16.14
CA LEU A 272 -7.01 2.97 -16.96
C LEU A 272 -7.20 1.47 -16.82
N THR A 273 -6.12 0.70 -17.05
CA THR A 273 -6.16 -0.76 -17.03
C THR A 273 -6.59 -1.26 -15.65
N LEU A 274 -6.07 -0.65 -14.59
CA LEU A 274 -6.44 -1.00 -13.23
C LEU A 274 -7.89 -0.63 -12.91
N GLY A 275 -8.35 0.56 -13.33
CA GLY A 275 -9.73 1.00 -13.14
C GLY A 275 -10.73 0.09 -13.86
N ILE A 276 -10.42 -0.33 -15.10
CA ILE A 276 -11.24 -1.31 -15.84
C ILE A 276 -11.24 -2.65 -15.11
N PHE A 277 -10.07 -3.18 -14.75
CA PHE A 277 -9.98 -4.46 -14.05
C PHE A 277 -10.82 -4.44 -12.77
N LEU A 278 -10.66 -3.42 -11.91
CA LEU A 278 -11.42 -3.29 -10.67
C LEU A 278 -12.91 -2.99 -10.92
N GLY A 279 -13.27 -2.29 -11.99
CA GLY A 279 -14.66 -1.98 -12.33
C GLY A 279 -15.46 -3.19 -12.82
N TYR A 280 -14.81 -4.11 -13.54
CA TYR A 280 -15.43 -5.33 -14.05
C TYR A 280 -15.10 -6.58 -13.22
N TYR A 281 -14.39 -6.43 -12.10
CA TYR A 281 -14.08 -7.55 -11.21
C TYR A 281 -15.32 -7.88 -10.37
N GLY A 282 -15.93 -9.03 -10.66
CA GLY A 282 -17.10 -9.55 -10.00
C GLY A 282 -18.42 -9.21 -10.72
N PRO A 283 -19.56 -9.73 -10.23
CA PRO A 283 -20.85 -9.61 -10.89
C PRO A 283 -21.56 -8.26 -10.69
N VAL A 284 -21.07 -7.41 -9.77
CA VAL A 284 -21.69 -6.12 -9.41
C VAL A 284 -20.62 -5.03 -9.27
N GLY A 285 -20.92 -3.81 -9.71
CA GLY A 285 -20.04 -2.65 -9.52
C GLY A 285 -19.70 -2.43 -8.03
N GLY A 286 -18.41 -2.25 -7.73
CA GLY A 286 -17.91 -2.11 -6.35
C GLY A 286 -17.51 -3.41 -5.66
N ALA A 287 -17.77 -4.59 -6.24
CA ALA A 287 -17.39 -5.88 -5.68
C ALA A 287 -15.87 -6.01 -5.48
N ALA A 288 -15.06 -5.39 -6.34
CA ALA A 288 -13.61 -5.37 -6.20
C ALA A 288 -13.12 -4.63 -4.95
N MET A 289 -13.77 -3.52 -4.56
CA MET A 289 -13.41 -2.77 -3.36
C MET A 289 -13.78 -3.56 -2.10
N GLN A 290 -14.94 -4.23 -2.12
CA GLN A 290 -15.35 -5.12 -1.04
C GLN A 290 -14.39 -6.31 -0.92
N GLN A 291 -14.00 -6.91 -2.04
CA GLN A 291 -13.08 -8.03 -2.04
C GLN A 291 -11.66 -7.64 -1.64
N LEU A 292 -11.15 -6.49 -2.08
CA LEU A 292 -9.85 -5.97 -1.63
C LEU A 292 -9.84 -5.73 -0.12
N ASN A 293 -10.93 -5.17 0.42
CA ASN A 293 -11.05 -5.00 1.86
C ASN A 293 -11.23 -6.34 2.59
N TYR A 294 -11.97 -7.29 2.02
CA TYR A 294 -12.07 -8.65 2.57
C TYR A 294 -10.71 -9.32 2.66
N GLU A 295 -9.89 -9.18 1.61
CA GLU A 295 -8.56 -9.77 1.59
C GLU A 295 -7.62 -9.14 2.62
N LEU A 296 -7.67 -7.81 2.78
CA LEU A 296 -6.74 -7.09 3.67
C LEU A 296 -7.27 -6.92 5.10
N VAL A 297 -8.57 -7.12 5.32
CA VAL A 297 -9.26 -6.94 6.61
C VAL A 297 -8.99 -5.55 7.21
N THR A 298 -8.90 -4.53 6.35
CA THR A 298 -8.53 -3.16 6.76
C THR A 298 -9.65 -2.41 7.46
N LEU A 299 -10.91 -2.66 7.07
CA LEU A 299 -12.09 -1.97 7.57
C LEU A 299 -13.25 -2.94 7.73
N ALA A 300 -14.21 -2.55 8.57
CA ALA A 300 -15.48 -3.26 8.70
C ALA A 300 -16.19 -3.41 7.34
N PRO A 301 -16.82 -4.56 7.05
CA PRO A 301 -17.59 -4.76 5.82
C PRO A 301 -18.66 -3.68 5.60
N GLN A 302 -19.33 -3.27 6.69
CA GLN A 302 -20.33 -2.20 6.70
C GLN A 302 -19.74 -0.82 6.36
N THR A 303 -18.50 -0.55 6.75
CA THR A 303 -17.78 0.68 6.38
C THR A 303 -17.43 0.69 4.90
N VAL A 304 -17.03 -0.47 4.35
CA VAL A 304 -16.68 -0.58 2.93
C VAL A 304 -17.90 -0.58 2.02
N ALA A 305 -19.03 -1.10 2.46
CA ALA A 305 -20.31 -0.93 1.77
C ALA A 305 -20.72 0.56 1.64
N GLY A 306 -20.23 1.43 2.54
CA GLY A 306 -20.40 2.87 2.47
C GLY A 306 -19.42 3.61 1.55
N PHE A 307 -18.39 2.94 1.03
CA PHE A 307 -17.50 3.54 0.04
C PHE A 307 -18.20 3.66 -1.32
N ASN A 308 -17.80 4.69 -2.07
CA ASN A 308 -18.37 4.96 -3.39
C ASN A 308 -18.15 3.75 -4.32
N PRO A 309 -19.21 3.02 -4.74
CA PRO A 309 -19.08 1.88 -5.64
C PRO A 309 -18.51 2.29 -7.01
N GLU A 310 -18.58 3.58 -7.35
CA GLU A 310 -18.03 4.16 -8.58
C GLU A 310 -16.52 4.45 -8.51
N ALA A 311 -15.84 4.24 -7.38
CA ALA A 311 -14.41 4.53 -7.25
C ALA A 311 -13.52 3.85 -8.34
N PRO A 312 -13.78 2.58 -8.74
CA PRO A 312 -13.09 1.97 -9.87
C PRO A 312 -13.33 2.68 -11.21
N PHE A 313 -14.57 3.18 -11.44
CA PHE A 313 -14.92 3.93 -12.64
C PHE A 313 -14.27 5.32 -12.66
N VAL A 314 -14.16 5.99 -11.51
CA VAL A 314 -13.41 7.24 -11.37
C VAL A 314 -11.92 7.03 -11.69
N LEU A 315 -11.33 5.91 -11.24
CA LEU A 315 -9.94 5.57 -11.56
C LEU A 315 -9.76 5.30 -13.06
N ALA A 316 -10.68 4.58 -13.69
CA ALA A 316 -10.68 4.35 -15.13
C ALA A 316 -10.79 5.69 -15.89
N PHE A 317 -11.72 6.55 -15.48
CA PHE A 317 -11.94 7.85 -16.09
C PHE A 317 -10.73 8.79 -15.94
N ALA A 318 -10.08 8.78 -14.77
CA ALA A 318 -8.82 9.50 -14.56
C ALA A 318 -7.74 9.01 -15.54
N GLY A 319 -7.65 7.69 -15.76
CA GLY A 319 -6.77 7.12 -16.77
C GLY A 319 -7.09 7.58 -18.20
N ILE A 320 -8.38 7.59 -18.58
CA ILE A 320 -8.83 8.12 -19.89
C ILE A 320 -8.42 9.58 -20.03
N ILE A 321 -8.69 10.42 -19.03
CA ILE A 321 -8.33 11.83 -19.04
C ILE A 321 -6.82 12.02 -19.24
N LEU A 322 -6.00 11.29 -18.49
CA LEU A 322 -4.54 11.34 -18.62
C LEU A 322 -4.08 10.97 -20.03
N LEU A 323 -4.70 9.94 -20.63
CA LEU A 323 -4.39 9.50 -21.99
C LEU A 323 -4.85 10.50 -23.05
N VAL A 324 -6.04 11.07 -22.89
CA VAL A 324 -6.57 12.11 -23.80
C VAL A 324 -5.68 13.35 -23.76
N PHE A 325 -5.31 13.85 -22.58
CA PHE A 325 -4.40 14.98 -22.47
C PHE A 325 -3.00 14.66 -23.02
N SER A 326 -2.52 13.42 -22.85
CA SER A 326 -1.24 12.98 -23.41
C SER A 326 -1.28 12.85 -24.93
N GLY A 327 -2.37 12.32 -25.49
CA GLY A 327 -2.56 12.07 -26.92
C GLY A 327 -2.85 13.34 -27.71
N ILE A 328 -3.78 14.19 -27.25
CA ILE A 328 -4.02 15.51 -27.82
C ILE A 328 -2.74 16.33 -27.79
N GLY A 329 -2.01 16.25 -26.68
CA GLY A 329 -0.71 16.87 -26.51
C GLY A 329 0.35 16.49 -27.54
N TYR A 330 0.51 15.18 -27.77
CA TYR A 330 1.43 14.64 -28.77
C TYR A 330 1.08 15.13 -30.18
N TYR A 331 -0.20 15.15 -30.55
CA TYR A 331 -0.65 15.64 -31.86
C TYR A 331 -0.44 17.15 -32.03
N VAL A 332 -0.74 17.97 -31.01
CA VAL A 332 -0.49 19.42 -31.04
C VAL A 332 1.00 19.71 -31.22
N GLN A 333 1.88 18.98 -30.52
CA GLN A 333 3.32 19.14 -30.66
C GLN A 333 3.83 18.74 -32.05
N ARG A 334 3.24 17.71 -32.67
CA ARG A 334 3.61 17.25 -34.01
C ARG A 334 3.12 18.20 -35.10
N ILE A 335 1.99 18.87 -34.91
CA ILE A 335 1.44 19.87 -35.85
C ILE A 335 2.18 21.21 -35.72
N ALA A 336 2.68 21.55 -34.53
CA ALA A 336 3.41 22.79 -34.26
C ALA A 336 4.91 22.75 -34.65
N ARG A 337 5.40 21.64 -35.21
CA ARG A 337 6.76 21.48 -35.77
C ARG A 337 6.69 21.41 -37.29
#